data_AF-A0A0H1R5A3-F1
#
_entry.id   AF-A0A0H1R5A3-F1
#
_cell.length_a   1.000
_cell.length_b   1.000
_cell.length_c   1.000
_cell.angle_alpha   90.00
_cell.angle_beta   90.00
_cell.angle_gamma   90.00
#
_symmetry.space_group_name_H-M   'P 1'
#
loop_
_entity.id
_entity.type
_entity.pdbx_description
1 polymer ?
#
loop_
_entity_poly.entity_id
_entity_poly.type
_entity_poly.pdbx_seq_one_letter_code
_entity_poly.pdbx_strand_id
1 'polypeptide(L)'
;MIHASHPDIIARLKRAHGHLASVIQMIEAGRPCVDLAQQLHAVEKAIANAKRELIQDHIDHCLEDATGQGGREAKEALAEFKTLTKYL
;
A
#
# COMPACT_ATOMS: atom_id res chain seq x y z
N MET A 1 9.68 -11.95 -4.83
CA MET A 1 8.55 -12.90 -4.77
C MET A 1 7.30 -12.17 -5.22
N ILE A 2 6.40 -12.84 -5.94
CA ILE A 2 5.10 -12.27 -6.33
C ILE A 2 4.09 -12.87 -5.38
N HIS A 3 3.50 -12.05 -4.52
CA HIS A 3 2.54 -12.52 -3.54
C HIS A 3 1.13 -12.59 -4.15
N ALA A 4 0.27 -13.45 -3.62
CA ALA A 4 -1.09 -13.66 -4.14
C ALA A 4 -1.96 -12.40 -4.10
N SER A 5 -1.67 -11.46 -3.19
CA SER A 5 -2.37 -10.18 -3.06
C SER A 5 -1.96 -9.12 -4.09
N HIS A 6 -0.83 -9.30 -4.78
CA HIS A 6 -0.28 -8.29 -5.69
C HIS A 6 -1.28 -7.85 -6.78
N PRO A 7 -2.08 -8.74 -7.42
CA PRO A 7 -3.11 -8.34 -8.36
C PRO A 7 -4.15 -7.38 -7.77
N ASP A 8 -4.58 -7.61 -6.53
CA ASP A 8 -5.58 -6.78 -5.84
C ASP A 8 -5.00 -5.42 -5.43
N ILE A 9 -3.76 -5.41 -4.94
CA ILE A 9 -3.02 -4.18 -4.65
C ILE A 9 -2.85 -3.35 -5.94
N ILE A 10 -2.47 -3.98 -7.05
CA ILE A 10 -2.38 -3.32 -8.36
C ILE A 10 -3.75 -2.76 -8.76
N ALA A 11 -4.84 -3.51 -8.59
CA ALA A 11 -6.18 -3.03 -8.91
C ALA A 11 -6.57 -1.81 -8.07
N ARG A 12 -6.23 -1.79 -6.78
CA ARG A 12 -6.45 -0.63 -5.89
C ARG A 12 -5.62 0.59 -6.31
N LEU A 13 -4.34 0.38 -6.62
CA LEU A 13 -3.47 1.46 -7.09
C LEU A 13 -3.93 2.02 -8.45
N LYS A 14 -4.43 1.19 -9.36
CA LYS A 14 -5.03 1.65 -10.63
C LYS A 14 -6.26 2.54 -10.41
N ARG A 15 -7.11 2.20 -9.44
CA ARG A 15 -8.25 3.05 -9.05
C ARG A 15 -7.78 4.39 -8.48
N ALA A 16 -6.81 4.37 -7.57
CA ALA A 16 -6.22 5.59 -7.01
C ALA A 16 -5.58 6.47 -8.09
N HIS A 17 -4.91 5.87 -9.08
CA HIS A 17 -4.37 6.58 -10.25
C HIS A 17 -5.46 7.26 -11.07
N GLY A 18 -6.56 6.56 -11.38
CA GLY A 18 -7.70 7.16 -12.09
C GLY A 18 -8.34 8.31 -11.31
N HIS A 19 -8.45 8.17 -9.98
CA HIS A 19 -8.95 9.24 -9.11
C HIS A 19 -8.00 10.44 -9.11
N LEU A 20 -6.69 10.22 -8.98
CA LEU A 20 -5.70 11.30 -9.06
C LEU A 20 -5.76 12.04 -10.40
N ALA A 21 -5.92 11.32 -11.52
CA ALA A 21 -6.10 11.94 -12.83
C ALA A 21 -7.35 12.84 -12.87
N SER A 22 -8.45 12.41 -12.25
CA SER A 22 -9.65 13.25 -12.11
C SER A 22 -9.39 14.49 -11.23
N VAL A 23 -8.59 14.37 -10.17
CA VAL A 23 -8.24 15.52 -9.32
C VAL A 23 -7.41 16.54 -10.09
N ILE A 24 -6.46 16.10 -10.92
CA ILE A 24 -5.69 16.98 -11.81
C ILE A 24 -6.62 17.77 -12.72
N GLN A 25 -7.59 17.09 -13.36
CA GLN A 25 -8.60 17.76 -14.19
C GLN A 25 -9.46 18.76 -13.38
N MET A 26 -9.77 18.46 -12.12
CA MET A 26 -10.49 19.40 -11.25
C MET A 26 -9.68 20.66 -10.95
N ILE A 27 -8.36 20.53 -10.78
CA ILE A 27 -7.45 21.67 -10.58
C ILE A 27 -7.40 22.51 -11.86
N GLU A 28 -7.23 21.88 -13.02
CA GLU A 28 -7.21 22.55 -14.32
C GLU A 28 -8.53 23.28 -14.61
N ALA A 29 -9.65 22.72 -14.16
CA ALA A 29 -10.98 23.32 -14.26
C ALA A 29 -11.26 24.41 -13.21
N GLY A 30 -10.30 24.74 -12.34
CA GLY A 30 -10.44 25.80 -11.34
C GLY A 30 -11.47 25.52 -10.25
N ARG A 31 -11.64 24.24 -9.86
CA ARG A 31 -12.58 23.85 -8.79
C ARG A 31 -12.19 24.44 -7.43
N PRO A 32 -13.16 24.59 -6.49
CA PRO A 32 -12.89 25.14 -5.16
C PRO A 32 -11.83 24.35 -4.39
N CYS A 33 -10.96 25.05 -3.66
CA CYS A 33 -9.85 24.43 -2.90
C CYS A 33 -10.33 23.39 -1.88
N VAL A 34 -11.51 23.59 -1.28
CA VAL A 34 -12.08 22.63 -0.32
C VAL A 34 -12.41 21.30 -1.00
N ASP A 35 -13.04 21.33 -2.18
CA ASP A 35 -13.34 20.13 -2.96
C ASP A 35 -12.05 19.40 -3.34
N LEU A 36 -11.04 20.14 -3.81
CA LEU A 36 -9.74 19.59 -4.20
C LEU A 36 -9.05 18.89 -3.02
N ALA A 37 -9.02 19.55 -1.85
CA ALA A 37 -8.43 18.98 -0.64
C ALA A 37 -9.14 17.68 -0.21
N GLN A 38 -10.47 17.64 -0.28
CA GLN A 38 -11.24 16.43 0.02
C GLN A 38 -10.92 15.28 -0.95
N GLN A 39 -10.83 15.56 -2.25
CA GLN A 39 -10.50 14.53 -3.24
C GLN A 39 -9.06 14.04 -3.12
N LEU A 40 -8.10 14.93 -2.87
CA LEU A 40 -6.71 14.55 -2.59
C LEU A 40 -6.62 13.66 -1.35
N HIS A 41 -7.36 13.98 -0.28
CA HIS A 41 -7.39 13.14 0.91
C HIS A 41 -7.97 11.74 0.63
N ALA A 42 -8.98 11.65 -0.23
CA ALA A 42 -9.51 10.35 -0.65
C ALA A 42 -8.48 9.51 -1.44
N VAL A 43 -7.71 10.14 -2.34
CA VAL A 43 -6.60 9.50 -3.05
C VAL A 43 -5.52 9.01 -2.07
N GLU A 44 -5.12 9.87 -1.12
CA GLU A 44 -4.16 9.53 -0.08
C GLU A 44 -4.61 8.31 0.73
N LYS A 45 -5.88 8.27 1.16
CA LYS A 45 -6.45 7.13 1.87
C LYS A 45 -6.44 5.85 1.04
N ALA A 46 -6.74 5.93 -0.26
CA ALA A 46 -6.69 4.77 -1.15
C ALA A 46 -5.27 4.19 -1.24
N ILE A 47 -4.25 5.06 -1.39
CA ILE A 47 -2.85 4.65 -1.43
C ILE A 47 -2.40 4.08 -0.07
N ALA A 48 -2.76 4.73 1.03
CA ALA A 48 -2.44 4.28 2.37
C ALA A 48 -3.01 2.88 2.66
N ASN A 49 -4.23 2.60 2.20
CA ASN A 49 -4.85 1.30 2.35
C ASN A 49 -4.15 0.23 1.50
N ALA A 50 -3.81 0.53 0.24
CA ALA A 50 -3.05 -0.41 -0.61
C ALA A 50 -1.67 -0.73 -0.01
N LYS A 51 -1.00 0.27 0.57
CA LYS A 51 0.28 0.09 1.29
C LYS A 51 0.11 -0.82 2.51
N ARG A 52 -0.95 -0.64 3.31
CA ARG A 52 -1.21 -1.50 4.47
C ARG A 52 -1.40 -2.95 4.08
N GLU A 53 -2.18 -3.19 3.03
CA GLU A 53 -2.44 -4.55 2.52
C GLU A 53 -1.15 -5.21 2.00
N LEU A 54 -0.29 -4.46 1.29
CA LEU A 54 1.03 -4.93 0.88
C LEU A 54 1.90 -5.34 2.09
N ILE A 55 1.92 -4.51 3.12
CA ILE A 55 2.73 -4.79 4.33
C ILE A 55 2.16 -6.01 5.06
N GLN A 56 0.84 -6.09 5.24
CA GLN A 56 0.19 -7.22 5.91
C GLN A 56 0.45 -8.53 5.18
N ASP A 57 0.23 -8.57 3.87
CA ASP A 57 0.43 -9.78 3.07
C ASP A 57 1.90 -10.25 3.07
N HIS A 58 2.85 -9.31 3.06
CA HIS A 58 4.26 -9.66 3.21
C HIS A 58 4.58 -10.21 4.61
N ILE A 59 4.00 -9.64 5.66
CA ILE A 59 4.19 -10.12 7.03
C ILE A 59 3.67 -11.55 7.18
N ASP A 60 2.46 -11.82 6.70
CA ASP A 60 1.82 -13.14 6.80
C ASP A 60 2.69 -14.21 6.10
N HIS A 61 3.15 -13.92 4.88
CA HIS A 61 4.02 -14.83 4.12
C HIS A 61 5.40 -15.04 4.77
N CYS A 62 6.07 -13.98 5.23
CA CYS A 62 7.39 -14.12 5.84
C CYS A 62 7.34 -14.85 7.19
N LEU A 63 6.23 -14.75 7.94
CA LEU A 63 6.04 -15.50 9.18
C LEU A 63 5.76 -16.99 8.92
N GLU A 64 5.01 -17.31 7.87
CA GLU A 64 4.79 -18.70 7.43
C GLU A 64 6.11 -19.36 7.00
N ASP A 65 6.95 -18.67 6.23
CA ASP A 65 8.25 -19.19 5.80
C ASP A 65 9.22 -19.37 6.99
N ALA A 66 9.23 -18.42 7.93
CA ALA A 66 10.12 -18.43 9.09
C ALA A 66 9.78 -19.48 10.16
N THR A 67 8.52 -19.95 10.21
CA THR A 67 8.11 -21.00 11.16
C THR A 67 8.52 -22.40 10.70
N GLY A 68 8.82 -22.59 9.41
CA GLY A 68 9.29 -23.86 8.84
C GLY A 68 10.82 -24.03 8.80
N GLN A 69 11.60 -22.96 8.95
CA GLN A 69 13.05 -22.96 8.73
C GLN A 69 13.81 -22.39 9.94
N GLY A 70 15.00 -22.92 10.22
CA GLY A 70 15.74 -22.70 11.48
C GLY A 70 16.07 -21.24 11.83
N GLY A 71 16.53 -21.01 13.05
CA GLY A 71 16.62 -19.67 13.69
C GLY A 71 17.48 -18.57 13.03
N ARG A 72 18.12 -18.82 11.89
CA ARG A 72 18.81 -17.78 11.10
C ARG A 72 17.84 -17.08 10.15
N GLU A 73 16.94 -17.81 9.50
CA GLU A 73 15.92 -17.24 8.61
C GLU A 73 14.85 -16.48 9.39
N ALA A 74 14.48 -16.98 10.57
CA ALA A 74 13.60 -16.25 11.48
C ALA A 74 14.15 -14.87 11.91
N LYS A 75 15.48 -14.70 12.00
CA LYS A 75 16.10 -13.41 12.32
C LYS A 75 16.06 -12.45 11.13
N GLU A 76 16.24 -12.95 9.91
CA GLU A 76 16.15 -12.15 8.68
C GLU A 76 14.71 -11.68 8.46
N ALA A 77 13.72 -12.57 8.59
CA ALA A 77 12.30 -12.23 8.53
C ALA A 77 11.91 -11.14 9.56
N LEU A 78 12.42 -11.24 10.78
CA LEU A 78 12.16 -10.23 11.82
C LEU A 78 12.79 -8.86 11.49
N ALA A 79 13.98 -8.84 10.86
CA ALA A 79 14.63 -7.61 10.45
C ALA A 79 13.89 -6.92 9.30
N GLU A 80 13.38 -7.70 8.35
CA GLU A 80 12.56 -7.23 7.23
C GLU A 80 11.21 -6.69 7.74
N PHE A 81 10.55 -7.43 8.64
CA PHE A 81 9.35 -6.98 9.37
C PHE A 81 9.55 -5.63 10.06
N LYS A 82 10.66 -5.48 10.82
CA LYS A 82 10.99 -4.23 11.51
C LYS A 82 11.19 -3.06 10.54
N THR A 83 11.60 -3.35 9.31
CA THR A 83 11.75 -2.32 8.27
C THR A 83 10.40 -1.92 7.70
N LEU A 84 9.54 -2.89 7.39
CA LEU A 84 8.22 -2.65 6.81
C LEU A 84 7.25 -1.94 7.76
N THR A 85 7.30 -2.26 9.06
CA THR A 85 6.47 -1.59 10.07
C THR A 85 6.74 -0.09 10.22
N LYS A 86 7.89 0.43 9.74
CA LYS A 86 8.14 1.88 9.68
C LYS A 86 7.26 2.61 8.67
N TYR A 87 6.63 1.87 7.77
CA TYR A 87 5.78 2.40 6.70
C TYR A 87 4.28 2.18 6.98
N LEU A 88 3.90 1.66 8.15
CA LEU A 88 2.50 1.57 8.61
C LEU A 88 1.97 2.94 9.09
#